data_AF-A0A9X9S3F2-F1
#
_entry.id   AF-A0A9X9S3F2-F1
#
_cell.length_a   1.000
_cell.length_b   1.000
_cell.length_c   1.000
_cell.angle_alpha   90.00
_cell.angle_beta   90.00
_cell.angle_gamma   90.00
#
_symmetry.space_group_name_H-M   'P 1'
#
loop_
_entity.id
_entity.type
_entity.pdbx_description
1 polymer ?
#
loop_
_entity_poly.entity_id
_entity_poly.type
_entity_poly.pdbx_seq_one_letter_code
_entity_poly.pdbx_strand_id
1 'polypeptide(L)' 'MNSTATNLRCDFCEKKAIGMQILGCVTQNVCEDHAEDMLVAMKPGERKDWGECYFIRYAE' A
#
# COMPACT_ATOMS: atom_id res chain seq x y z
N MET A 1 11.61 -5.31 -13.00
CA MET A 1 11.84 -4.86 -11.62
C MET A 1 11.05 -5.80 -10.72
N ASN A 2 11.70 -6.85 -10.20
CA ASN A 2 11.06 -7.83 -9.33
C ASN A 2 11.32 -7.41 -7.88
N SER A 3 10.36 -6.72 -7.27
CA SER A 3 10.39 -6.38 -5.84
C SER A 3 9.44 -7.30 -5.10
N THR A 4 9.96 -8.43 -4.63
CA THR A 4 9.29 -9.30 -3.68
C THR A 4 9.04 -8.49 -2.40
N ALA A 5 7.77 -8.28 -2.05
CA ALA A 5 7.25 -7.34 -1.05
C ALA A 5 7.60 -7.68 0.42
N THR A 6 8.67 -8.42 0.69
CA THR A 6 8.86 -9.10 1.97
C THR A 6 9.36 -8.21 3.11
N ASN A 7 9.78 -6.96 2.85
CA ASN A 7 10.34 -6.07 3.90
C ASN A 7 9.97 -4.58 3.76
N LEU A 8 8.88 -4.24 3.07
CA LEU A 8 8.47 -2.84 2.96
C LEU A 8 7.99 -2.32 4.31
N ARG A 9 8.45 -1.11 4.66
CA ARG A 9 8.13 -0.42 5.91
C ARG A 9 7.21 0.76 5.62
N CYS A 10 6.38 1.09 6.60
CA CYS A 10 5.53 2.27 6.52
C CYS A 10 6.39 3.53 6.55
N ASP A 11 6.17 4.43 5.59
CA ASP A 11 6.96 5.66 5.45
C ASP A 11 6.73 6.65 6.62
N PHE A 12 5.68 6.45 7.42
CA PHE A 12 5.33 7.31 8.56
C PHE A 12 5.87 6.83 9.90
N CYS A 13 5.89 5.51 10.13
CA CYS A 13 6.17 4.96 11.47
C CYS A 13 6.99 3.67 11.47
N GLU A 14 7.53 3.27 10.31
CA GLU A 14 8.47 2.13 10.17
C GLU A 14 7.93 0.75 10.61
N LYS A 15 6.62 0.64 10.87
CA LYS A 15 5.92 -0.64 11.02
C LYS A 15 5.92 -1.38 9.68
N LYS A 16 5.61 -2.68 9.67
CA LYS A 16 5.45 -3.46 8.43
C LYS A 16 4.36 -2.82 7.56
N ALA A 17 4.70 -2.47 6.32
CA ALA A 17 3.72 -1.96 5.37
C ALA A 17 2.78 -3.08 4.93
N ILE A 18 1.50 -2.77 4.87
CA ILE A 18 0.46 -3.68 4.39
C ILE A 18 0.22 -3.49 2.88
N GLY A 19 0.54 -2.30 2.37
CA GLY A 19 0.36 -1.97 0.97
C GLY A 19 0.97 -0.62 0.62
N MET A 20 0.67 -0.21 -0.60
CA MET A 20 1.04 1.07 -1.17
C MET A 20 -0.22 1.84 -1.54
N GLN A 21 -0.19 3.14 -1.32
CA GLN A 21 -1.17 4.07 -1.86
C GLN A 21 -0.50 5.12 -2.73
N ILE A 22 -1.07 5.34 -3.91
CA ILE A 22 -0.75 6.46 -4.77
C ILE A 22 -1.96 7.37 -4.80
N LEU A 23 -1.79 8.59 -4.32
CA LEU A 23 -2.82 9.63 -4.28
C LEU A 23 -2.33 10.81 -5.11
N GLY A 24 -2.66 10.82 -6.40
CA GLY A 24 -2.14 11.79 -7.36
C GLY A 24 -0.64 11.57 -7.62
N CYS A 25 0.18 12.56 -7.28
CA CYS A 25 1.64 12.49 -7.51
C CYS A 25 2.43 11.85 -6.36
N VAL A 26 1.76 11.51 -5.25
CA VAL A 26 2.40 11.03 -4.04
C VAL A 26 2.23 9.52 -3.92
N THR A 27 3.34 8.80 -3.75
CA THR A 27 3.40 7.35 -3.57
C THR A 27 3.95 7.04 -2.18
N GLN A 28 3.23 6.24 -1.38
CA GLN A 28 3.63 5.91 -0.02
C GLN A 28 3.34 4.45 0.31
N ASN A 29 4.25 3.82 1.04
CA ASN A 29 4.06 2.52 1.68
C ASN A 29 3.47 2.76 3.06
N VAL A 30 2.38 2.06 3.39
CA VAL A 30 1.59 2.34 4.59
C VAL A 30 1.30 1.05 5.36
N CYS A 31 1.37 1.12 6.70
CA CYS A 31 0.90 0.06 7.60
C CYS A 31 -0.60 0.22 7.86
N GLU A 32 -1.21 -0.73 8.57
CA GLU A 32 -2.64 -0.70 8.90
C GLU A 32 -3.09 0.61 9.57
N ASP A 33 -2.31 1.18 10.50
CA ASP A 33 -2.64 2.47 11.14
C ASP A 33 -2.64 3.70 10.20
N HIS A 34 -1.86 3.66 9.12
CA HIS A 34 -1.64 4.81 8.22
C HIS A 34 -2.23 4.59 6.82
N ALA A 35 -2.83 3.42 6.59
CA ALA A 35 -3.46 3.08 5.33
C ALA A 35 -4.89 3.65 5.31
N GLU A 36 -5.33 4.10 4.13
CA GLU A 36 -6.75 4.41 3.92
C GLU A 36 -7.62 3.17 4.21
N ASP A 37 -8.80 3.37 4.79
CA ASP A 37 -9.74 2.29 5.15
C ASP A 37 -10.00 1.33 3.99
N MET A 38 -10.02 1.86 2.77
CA MET A 38 -10.21 1.08 1.57
C MET A 38 -9.06 0.10 1.31
N LEU A 39 -7.81 0.49 1.54
CA LEU A 39 -6.64 -0.38 1.40
C LEU A 39 -6.60 -1.43 2.51
N VAL A 40 -7.04 -1.09 3.73
CA VAL A 40 -7.18 -2.04 4.83
C VAL A 40 -8.22 -3.12 4.50
N ALA A 41 -9.34 -2.74 3.89
CA ALA A 41 -10.41 -3.64 3.48
C ALA A 41 -10.10 -4.49 2.23
N MET A 42 -9.00 -4.21 1.52
CA MET A 42 -8.59 -4.97 0.33
C MET A 42 -8.01 -6.33 0.71
N LYS A 43 -8.23 -7.32 -0.16
CA LYS A 43 -7.61 -8.64 -0.01
C LYS A 43 -6.11 -8.57 -0.30
N PRO A 44 -5.27 -9.42 0.32
CA PRO A 44 -3.85 -9.52 -0.03
C PRO A 44 -3.64 -9.74 -1.53
N GLY A 45 -2.77 -8.95 -2.14
CA GLY A 45 -2.50 -8.97 -3.58
C GLY A 45 -3.51 -8.22 -4.46
N GLU A 46 -4.57 -7.66 -3.89
CA GLU A 46 -5.56 -6.89 -4.65
C GLU A 46 -5.00 -5.51 -5.06
N ARG A 47 -5.44 -5.02 -6.22
CA ARG A 47 -5.17 -3.66 -6.71
C ARG A 47 -6.48 -3.00 -7.09
N LYS A 48 -6.62 -1.73 -6.74
CA LYS A 48 -7.73 -0.87 -7.18
C LYS A 48 -7.19 0.44 -7.74
N ASP A 49 -7.77 0.92 -8.82
CA ASP A 49 -7.36 2.14 -9.51
C ASP A 49 -8.56 3.00 -9.91
N TRP A 50 -8.37 4.32 -9.84
CA TRP A 50 -9.35 5.36 -10.18
C TRP A 50 -8.64 6.51 -10.90
N GLY A 51 -7.97 6.20 -12.01
CA GLY A 51 -7.17 7.17 -12.74
C GLY A 51 -5.84 7.46 -12.04
N GLU A 52 -5.69 8.67 -11.51
CA GLU A 52 -4.44 9.14 -10.88
C GLU A 52 -4.21 8.56 -9.49
N CYS A 53 -5.24 7.98 -8.87
CA CYS A 53 -5.17 7.35 -7.57
C CYS A 53 -5.28 5.83 -7.68
N TYR A 54 -4.41 5.09 -7.00
CA TYR A 54 -4.52 3.63 -6.93
C TYR A 54 -3.95 3.07 -5.62
N PHE A 55 -4.57 1.99 -5.15
CA PHE A 55 -4.18 1.22 -3.98
C PHE A 55 -3.66 -0.14 -4.40
N ILE A 56 -2.57 -0.58 -3.78
CA ILE A 56 -1.98 -1.91 -3.97
C ILE A 56 -1.84 -2.55 -2.59
N ARG A 57 -2.59 -3.62 -2.34
CA ARG A 57 -2.40 -4.44 -1.15
C ARG A 57 -1.32 -5.47 -1.46
N TYR A 58 -0.26 -5.55 -0.67
CA TYR A 58 0.77 -6.54 -0.91
C TYR A 58 0.24 -7.96 -0.69
N ALA A 59 0.69 -8.89 -1.52
CA ALA A 59 0.54 -10.32 -1.24
C ALA A 59 1.49 -10.65 -0.07
N GLU A 60 0.99 -11.39 0.93
CA GLU A 60 1.79 -11.87 2.06
C GLU A 60 2.88 -12.84 1.63
#